data_AF-A0A0F9ED87-F1
#
_entry.id   AF-A0A0F9ED87-F1
#
_cell.length_a   1.000
_cell.length_b   1.000
_cell.length_c   1.000
_cell.angle_alpha   90.00
_cell.angle_beta   90.00
_cell.angle_gamma   90.00
#
_symmetry.space_group_name_H-M   'P 1'
#
loop_
_entity.id
_entity.type
_entity.pdbx_description
1 polymer ?
#
loop_
_entity_poly.entity_id
_entity_poly.type
_entity_poly.pdbx_seq_one_letter_code
_entity_poly.pdbx_strand_id
1 'polypeptide(L)'
;KDLRDLFFGVMEMRSVKKTNTGLESVDEEVLNQMDNVFAKRIIKRRKLFKILSYINQYKKEEVDGKIHPFFDLHIARSFRSASSKPNFQNIPVRDEQAKAAIRRGIVPSKGRKIGSADYSGVEVCTASLYSNDLVLIKEIEAGVDMHHVLSKKIFLLNEKQTTKDLRFYTKNQFVFPEFYGSYYKKCAYNLQENCYELETKEGVKVKEHLKDKGIKTFDGFVEHIQKIEKDFWEKYHVYDEWKEKRILEYQKKGYVDTFFGHRRGGFLTNNQLLNTPNQATAFHWLLWSFIELNEVLKSWDSNLIAQIHDELIMDLVPDEEEEVWKETKYIMTEKIREEHDWIIVPLKIDIETTDVDCSWYTKEKIEI
;
A
#
# COMPACT_ATOMS: atom_id res chain seq x y z
N LYS A 1 -21.22 -9.15 -18.82
CA LYS A 1 -21.93 -10.20 -19.56
C LYS A 1 -21.71 -9.99 -21.05
N ASP A 2 -22.25 -8.92 -21.64
CA ASP A 2 -22.20 -8.69 -23.09
C ASP A 2 -20.78 -8.64 -23.67
N LEU A 3 -19.82 -8.01 -22.98
CA LEU A 3 -18.41 -8.03 -23.41
C LEU A 3 -17.83 -9.44 -23.48
N ARG A 4 -18.18 -10.30 -22.53
CA ARG A 4 -17.72 -11.68 -22.45
C ARG A 4 -18.34 -12.48 -23.60
N ASP A 5 -19.65 -12.36 -23.79
CA ASP A 5 -20.39 -13.07 -24.83
C ASP A 5 -19.89 -12.64 -26.24
N LEU A 6 -19.57 -11.35 -26.42
CA LEU A 6 -18.91 -10.84 -27.63
C LEU A 6 -17.52 -11.45 -27.83
N PHE A 7 -16.61 -11.34 -26.85
CA PHE A 7 -15.22 -11.77 -27.03
C PHE A 7 -15.06 -13.28 -27.18
N PHE A 8 -15.80 -14.07 -26.39
CA PHE A 8 -15.58 -15.52 -26.32
C PHE A 8 -16.65 -16.32 -27.05
N GLY A 9 -17.85 -15.78 -27.20
CA GLY A 9 -18.93 -16.41 -27.97
C GLY A 9 -18.91 -16.03 -29.44
N VAL A 10 -18.89 -14.73 -29.75
CA VAL A 10 -18.98 -14.24 -31.15
C VAL A 10 -17.61 -14.18 -31.82
N MET A 11 -16.61 -13.64 -31.14
CA MET A 11 -15.26 -13.51 -31.68
C MET A 11 -14.38 -14.74 -31.43
N GLU A 12 -14.93 -15.75 -30.73
CA GLU A 12 -14.30 -17.03 -30.42
C GLU A 12 -12.86 -16.93 -29.88
N MET A 13 -12.57 -15.85 -29.14
CA MET A 13 -11.25 -15.65 -28.54
C MET A 13 -11.03 -16.64 -27.39
N ARG A 14 -9.77 -16.95 -27.09
CA ARG A 14 -9.44 -17.77 -25.92
C ARG A 14 -9.35 -16.90 -24.67
N SER A 15 -10.07 -17.28 -23.62
CA SER A 15 -9.91 -16.68 -22.30
C SER A 15 -8.76 -17.35 -21.54
N VAL A 16 -7.93 -16.55 -20.88
CA VAL A 16 -6.80 -17.01 -20.06
C VAL A 16 -7.15 -17.15 -18.58
N LYS A 17 -8.28 -16.59 -18.15
CA LYS A 17 -8.65 -16.47 -16.73
C LYS A 17 -10.15 -16.57 -16.55
N LYS A 18 -10.56 -17.26 -15.50
CA LYS A 18 -11.97 -17.38 -15.09
C LYS A 18 -12.22 -16.62 -13.80
N THR A 19 -13.45 -16.12 -13.66
CA THR A 19 -13.95 -15.52 -12.41
C THR A 19 -14.22 -16.62 -11.38
N ASN A 20 -14.47 -16.23 -10.13
CA ASN A 20 -14.85 -17.16 -9.06
C ASN A 20 -16.14 -17.95 -9.36
N THR A 21 -16.97 -17.47 -10.29
CA THR A 21 -18.18 -18.15 -10.75
C THR A 21 -17.92 -19.10 -11.94
N GLY A 22 -16.65 -19.30 -12.33
CA GLY A 22 -16.23 -20.20 -13.41
C GLY A 22 -16.39 -19.64 -14.82
N LEU A 23 -16.81 -18.37 -14.94
CA LEU A 23 -17.06 -17.70 -16.22
C LEU A 23 -15.78 -17.01 -16.72
N GLU A 24 -15.66 -16.81 -18.02
CA GLU A 24 -14.51 -16.12 -18.61
C GLU A 24 -14.42 -14.67 -18.11
N SER A 25 -13.25 -14.29 -17.61
CA SER A 25 -13.01 -12.93 -17.13
C SER A 25 -12.83 -11.97 -18.31
N VAL A 26 -13.26 -10.73 -18.11
CA VAL A 26 -13.01 -9.59 -19.01
C VAL A 26 -12.44 -8.42 -18.20
N ASP A 27 -11.64 -8.71 -17.18
CA ASP A 27 -10.91 -7.71 -16.38
C ASP A 27 -9.80 -7.04 -17.21
N GLU A 28 -9.12 -6.04 -16.63
CA GLU A 28 -8.09 -5.28 -17.33
C GLU A 28 -6.90 -6.17 -17.76
N GLU A 29 -6.55 -7.16 -16.94
CA GLU A 29 -5.48 -8.12 -17.22
C GLU A 29 -5.80 -8.97 -18.45
N VAL A 30 -6.97 -9.61 -18.49
CA VAL A 30 -7.39 -10.42 -19.64
C VAL A 30 -7.49 -9.58 -20.90
N LEU A 31 -8.05 -8.37 -20.81
CA LEU A 31 -8.16 -7.48 -21.97
C LEU A 31 -6.80 -6.98 -22.48
N ASN A 32 -5.79 -6.84 -21.61
CA ASN A 32 -4.44 -6.43 -22.02
C ASN A 32 -3.70 -7.55 -22.76
N GLN A 33 -3.98 -8.81 -22.43
CA GLN A 33 -3.41 -9.97 -23.11
C GLN A 33 -4.08 -10.24 -24.48
N MET A 34 -5.26 -9.65 -24.74
CA MET A 34 -5.89 -9.70 -26.04
C MET A 34 -5.23 -8.70 -26.98
N ASP A 35 -4.53 -9.17 -28.01
CA ASP A 35 -4.05 -8.29 -29.09
C ASP A 35 -5.22 -7.90 -30.02
N ASN A 36 -6.10 -7.06 -29.50
CA ASN A 36 -7.33 -6.66 -30.16
C ASN A 36 -7.59 -5.17 -29.97
N VAL A 37 -7.83 -4.45 -31.07
CA VAL A 37 -8.08 -3.00 -31.06
C VAL A 37 -9.29 -2.64 -30.20
N PHE A 38 -10.34 -3.47 -30.22
CA PHE A 38 -11.53 -3.28 -29.41
C PHE A 38 -11.25 -3.44 -27.91
N ALA A 39 -10.45 -4.45 -27.52
CA ALA A 39 -10.02 -4.64 -26.13
C ALA A 39 -9.22 -3.42 -25.62
N LYS A 40 -8.25 -2.94 -26.39
CA LYS A 40 -7.47 -1.71 -26.09
C LYS A 40 -8.37 -0.49 -25.92
N ARG A 41 -9.39 -0.32 -26.78
CA ARG A 41 -10.39 0.76 -26.66
C ARG A 41 -11.25 0.64 -25.40
N ILE A 42 -11.66 -0.58 -25.03
CA ILE A 42 -12.41 -0.81 -23.79
C ILE A 42 -11.59 -0.44 -22.55
N ILE A 43 -10.31 -0.85 -22.50
CA ILE A 43 -9.41 -0.52 -21.39
C ILE A 43 -9.30 1.00 -21.26
N LYS A 44 -9.00 1.70 -22.36
CA LYS A 44 -8.94 3.17 -22.39
C LYS A 44 -10.26 3.80 -21.91
N ARG A 45 -11.40 3.30 -22.38
CA ARG A 45 -12.72 3.74 -21.93
C ARG A 45 -12.90 3.54 -20.42
N ARG A 46 -12.57 2.36 -19.88
CA ARG A 46 -12.69 2.06 -18.44
C ARG A 46 -11.84 2.99 -17.59
N LYS A 47 -10.60 3.27 -18.00
CA LYS A 47 -9.72 4.24 -17.32
C LYS A 47 -10.33 5.63 -17.30
N LEU A 48 -10.81 6.13 -18.44
CA LEU A 48 -11.46 7.45 -18.53
C LEU A 48 -12.76 7.52 -17.72
N PHE A 49 -13.59 6.47 -17.74
CA PHE A 49 -14.79 6.40 -16.90
C PHE A 49 -14.46 6.39 -15.41
N LYS A 50 -13.36 5.73 -15.00
CA LYS A 50 -12.88 5.77 -13.62
C LYS A 50 -12.47 7.19 -13.23
N ILE A 51 -11.71 7.90 -14.06
CA ILE A 51 -11.36 9.32 -13.85
C ILE A 51 -12.63 10.18 -13.73
N LEU A 52 -13.56 10.04 -14.67
CA LEU A 52 -14.84 10.75 -14.65
C LEU A 52 -15.63 10.48 -13.37
N SER A 53 -15.58 9.25 -12.84
CA SER A 53 -16.28 8.89 -11.60
C SER A 53 -15.74 9.63 -10.36
N TYR A 54 -14.43 9.93 -10.32
CA TYR A 54 -13.85 10.76 -9.26
C TYR A 54 -14.27 12.23 -9.42
N ILE A 55 -14.19 12.76 -10.64
CA ILE A 55 -14.59 14.15 -10.93
C ILE A 55 -16.07 14.38 -10.59
N ASN A 56 -16.95 13.45 -10.96
CA ASN A 56 -18.38 13.54 -10.66
C ASN A 56 -18.65 13.46 -9.16
N GLN A 57 -17.88 12.66 -8.43
CA GLN A 57 -17.93 12.62 -6.97
C GLN A 57 -17.54 13.97 -6.37
N TYR A 58 -16.47 14.60 -6.85
CA TYR A 58 -16.04 15.92 -6.35
C TYR A 58 -17.09 16.98 -6.64
N LYS A 59 -17.60 17.05 -7.88
CA LYS A 59 -18.65 18.00 -8.26
C LYS A 59 -19.94 17.85 -7.45
N LYS A 60 -20.23 16.64 -6.97
CA LYS A 60 -21.44 16.36 -6.19
C LYS A 60 -21.30 16.80 -4.73
N GLU A 61 -20.12 16.63 -4.16
CA GLU A 61 -19.85 16.80 -2.73
C GLU A 61 -19.11 18.13 -2.43
N GLU A 62 -18.84 18.93 -3.46
CA GLU A 62 -18.23 20.26 -3.34
C GLU A 62 -19.28 21.29 -2.92
N VAL A 63 -18.90 22.11 -1.94
CA VAL A 63 -19.66 23.24 -1.41
C VAL A 63 -18.69 24.40 -1.18
N ASP A 64 -18.92 25.54 -1.80
CA ASP A 64 -18.15 26.79 -1.65
C ASP A 64 -16.62 26.61 -1.85
N GLY A 65 -16.24 25.82 -2.84
CA GLY A 65 -14.86 25.50 -3.20
C GLY A 65 -14.20 24.45 -2.31
N LYS A 66 -14.94 23.84 -1.37
CA LYS A 66 -14.43 22.84 -0.42
C LYS A 66 -15.15 21.51 -0.55
N ILE A 67 -14.46 20.42 -0.24
CA ILE A 67 -15.02 19.07 -0.20
C ILE A 67 -14.89 18.55 1.22
N HIS A 68 -15.98 17.99 1.75
CA HIS A 68 -16.09 17.53 3.14
C HIS A 68 -16.34 16.01 3.19
N PRO A 69 -15.31 15.18 2.97
CA PRO A 69 -15.46 13.73 3.04
C PRO A 69 -15.85 13.26 4.45
N PHE A 70 -16.61 12.17 4.51
CA PHE A 70 -16.89 11.46 5.76
C PHE A 70 -15.79 10.43 6.02
N PHE A 71 -15.28 10.40 7.26
CA PHE A 71 -14.34 9.39 7.74
C PHE A 71 -15.02 8.51 8.80
N ASP A 72 -15.48 7.34 8.38
CA ASP A 72 -16.22 6.40 9.22
C ASP A 72 -15.26 5.43 9.93
N LEU A 73 -15.23 5.48 11.27
CA LEU A 73 -14.38 4.59 12.10
C LEU A 73 -15.04 3.23 12.43
N HIS A 74 -16.31 3.04 12.09
CA HIS A 74 -17.11 1.88 12.53
C HIS A 74 -17.43 0.89 11.39
N ILE A 75 -17.01 1.16 10.16
CA ILE A 75 -17.38 0.36 8.98
C ILE A 75 -16.40 -0.80 8.73
N ALA A 76 -15.09 -0.55 8.80
CA ALA A 76 -14.11 -1.56 8.47
C ALA A 76 -13.91 -2.56 9.62
N ARG A 77 -14.09 -3.87 9.35
CA ARG A 77 -13.81 -4.94 10.32
C ARG A 77 -12.34 -5.05 10.73
N SER A 78 -11.43 -4.41 9.99
CA SER A 78 -10.02 -4.26 10.34
C SER A 78 -9.76 -3.08 11.29
N PHE A 79 -10.82 -2.42 11.79
CA PHE A 79 -10.75 -1.24 12.64
C PHE A 79 -9.96 -0.08 12.01
N ARG A 80 -10.01 0.04 10.69
CA ARG A 80 -9.49 1.19 9.96
C ARG A 80 -10.60 2.20 9.71
N SER A 81 -10.24 3.46 9.47
CA SER A 81 -11.17 4.42 8.87
C SER A 81 -11.59 3.96 7.47
N ALA A 82 -12.82 4.26 7.10
CA ALA A 82 -13.31 4.23 5.72
C ALA A 82 -13.68 5.66 5.30
N SER A 83 -13.41 6.03 4.04
CA SER A 83 -13.80 7.34 3.52
C SER A 83 -14.96 7.23 2.53
N SER A 84 -15.94 8.14 2.64
CA SER A 84 -17.10 8.20 1.75
C SER A 84 -17.55 9.63 1.46
N LYS A 85 -18.26 9.82 0.33
CA LYS A 85 -18.87 11.09 -0.11
C LYS A 85 -17.92 12.32 -0.05
N PRO A 86 -16.83 12.32 -0.84
CA PRO A 86 -16.34 11.25 -1.71
C PRO A 86 -15.26 10.43 -1.01
N ASN A 87 -14.85 9.30 -1.61
CA ASN A 87 -13.81 8.46 -1.00
C ASN A 87 -12.41 9.04 -1.25
N PHE A 88 -11.88 9.75 -0.26
CA PHE A 88 -10.54 10.37 -0.28
C PHE A 88 -9.40 9.36 -0.09
N GLN A 89 -9.68 8.16 0.42
CA GLN A 89 -8.66 7.10 0.53
C GLN A 89 -8.27 6.50 -0.83
N ASN A 90 -9.12 6.65 -1.85
CA ASN A 90 -8.92 6.04 -3.16
C ASN A 90 -8.43 7.02 -4.23
N ILE A 91 -7.82 8.14 -3.84
CA ILE A 91 -7.26 9.13 -4.77
C ILE A 91 -6.16 8.46 -5.60
N PRO A 92 -6.17 8.59 -6.95
CA PRO A 92 -5.16 7.97 -7.81
C PRO A 92 -3.73 8.42 -7.48
N VAL A 93 -2.81 7.46 -7.41
CA VAL A 93 -1.38 7.70 -7.12
C VAL A 93 -0.45 7.21 -8.24
N ARG A 94 -0.82 6.13 -8.96
CA ARG A 94 0.08 5.45 -9.91
C ARG A 94 -0.19 5.74 -11.38
N ASP A 95 -1.47 5.76 -11.77
CA ASP A 95 -1.82 6.08 -13.15
C ASP A 95 -1.66 7.59 -13.32
N GLU A 96 -0.58 8.01 -13.98
CA GLU A 96 -0.21 9.43 -14.08
C GLU A 96 -1.30 10.28 -14.75
N GLN A 97 -2.07 9.71 -15.71
CA GLN A 97 -3.19 10.42 -16.30
C GLN A 97 -4.30 10.67 -15.26
N ALA A 98 -4.67 9.65 -14.48
CA ALA A 98 -5.67 9.79 -13.43
C ALA A 98 -5.17 10.65 -12.27
N LYS A 99 -3.91 10.49 -11.86
CA LYS A 99 -3.26 11.27 -10.80
C LYS A 99 -3.25 12.76 -11.17
N ALA A 100 -2.81 13.10 -12.38
CA ALA A 100 -2.82 14.47 -12.88
C ALA A 100 -4.24 15.02 -12.98
N ALA A 101 -5.20 14.25 -13.51
CA ALA A 101 -6.57 14.71 -13.67
C ALA A 101 -7.26 14.99 -12.33
N ILE A 102 -6.99 14.18 -11.30
CA ILE A 102 -7.69 14.26 -10.01
C ILE A 102 -6.97 15.17 -9.01
N ARG A 103 -5.65 15.00 -8.83
CA ARG A 103 -4.89 15.75 -7.81
C ARG A 103 -4.66 17.23 -8.18
N ARG A 104 -4.71 17.60 -9.47
CA ARG A 104 -4.65 19.01 -9.88
C ARG A 104 -5.88 19.82 -9.46
N GLY A 105 -7.02 19.15 -9.27
CA GLY A 105 -8.25 19.78 -8.81
C GLY A 105 -8.33 19.96 -7.29
N ILE A 106 -7.31 19.52 -6.54
CA ILE A 106 -7.25 19.68 -5.08
C ILE A 106 -6.15 20.68 -4.78
N VAL A 107 -6.53 21.83 -4.25
CA VAL A 107 -5.67 22.97 -3.94
C VAL A 107 -5.79 23.34 -2.46
N PRO A 108 -4.75 23.95 -1.86
CA PRO A 108 -4.81 24.43 -0.49
C PRO A 108 -5.80 25.59 -0.35
N SER A 109 -6.06 26.03 0.88
CA SER A 109 -6.70 27.33 1.07
C SER A 109 -5.81 28.43 0.49
N LYS A 110 -6.41 29.57 0.12
CA LYS A 110 -5.68 30.68 -0.51
C LYS A 110 -4.50 31.14 0.37
N GLY A 111 -3.32 31.26 -0.23
CA GLY A 111 -2.08 31.67 0.41
C GLY A 111 -1.42 30.57 1.24
N ARG A 112 -1.87 29.32 1.13
CA ARG A 112 -1.37 28.16 1.89
C ARG A 112 -0.72 27.11 0.99
N LYS A 113 -0.17 26.08 1.62
CA LYS A 113 0.45 24.90 0.98
C LYS A 113 -0.29 23.63 1.38
N ILE A 114 -0.19 22.58 0.57
CA ILE A 114 -0.59 21.23 0.97
C ILE A 114 0.65 20.50 1.48
N GLY A 115 0.62 20.11 2.75
CA GLY A 115 1.63 19.25 3.37
C GLY A 115 1.14 17.82 3.56
N SER A 116 2.08 16.88 3.61
CA SER A 116 1.82 15.53 4.10
C SER A 116 2.98 14.91 4.85
N ALA A 117 2.67 14.08 5.85
CA ALA A 117 3.62 13.21 6.53
C ALA A 117 3.14 11.76 6.45
N ASP A 118 3.96 10.87 5.86
CA ASP A 118 3.66 9.44 5.69
C ASP A 118 4.61 8.59 6.52
N TYR A 119 4.10 7.58 7.22
CA TYR A 119 4.98 6.67 7.96
C TYR A 119 5.76 5.76 7.02
N SER A 120 7.09 5.80 7.10
CA SER A 120 7.94 4.91 6.32
C SER A 120 7.90 3.48 6.87
N GLY A 121 7.13 2.61 6.23
CA GLY A 121 7.18 1.16 6.50
C GLY A 121 6.46 0.72 7.78
N VAL A 122 5.43 1.45 8.23
CA VAL A 122 4.67 1.15 9.47
C VAL A 122 4.15 -0.28 9.56
N GLU A 123 3.76 -0.90 8.44
CA GLU A 123 3.29 -2.30 8.44
C GLU A 123 4.40 -3.29 8.82
N VAL A 124 5.66 -3.02 8.46
CA VAL A 124 6.81 -3.85 8.86
C VAL A 124 7.16 -3.59 10.34
N CYS A 125 7.10 -2.32 10.76
CA CYS A 125 7.27 -1.95 12.17
C CYS A 125 6.25 -2.69 13.04
N THR A 126 4.96 -2.61 12.72
CA THR A 126 3.90 -3.30 13.47
C THR A 126 4.06 -4.81 13.48
N ALA A 127 4.47 -5.42 12.37
CA ALA A 127 4.83 -6.84 12.30
C ALA A 127 5.93 -7.23 13.31
N SER A 128 6.95 -6.39 13.48
CA SER A 128 8.01 -6.64 14.47
C SER A 128 7.50 -6.61 15.91
N LEU A 129 6.50 -5.77 16.23
CA LEU A 129 5.94 -5.66 17.59
C LEU A 129 5.22 -6.93 18.03
N TYR A 130 4.46 -7.55 17.13
CA TYR A 130 3.71 -8.76 17.45
C TYR A 130 4.61 -9.99 17.57
N SER A 131 5.62 -10.10 16.70
CA SER A 131 6.52 -11.25 16.66
C SER A 131 7.67 -11.17 17.68
N ASN A 132 8.12 -9.96 18.03
CA ASN A 132 9.36 -9.71 18.77
C ASN A 132 10.59 -10.38 18.13
N ASP A 133 10.59 -10.53 16.80
CA ASP A 133 11.72 -11.10 16.06
C ASP A 133 12.90 -10.12 16.07
N LEU A 134 13.95 -10.45 16.83
CA LEU A 134 15.14 -9.61 16.99
C LEU A 134 15.90 -9.38 15.68
N VAL A 135 15.82 -10.28 14.71
CA VAL A 135 16.45 -10.09 13.40
C VAL A 135 15.68 -9.01 12.64
N LEU A 136 14.35 -9.09 12.63
CA LEU A 136 13.50 -8.07 12.01
C LEU A 136 13.69 -6.69 12.67
N ILE A 137 13.69 -6.63 14.00
CA ILE A 137 13.91 -5.39 14.77
C ILE A 137 15.25 -4.75 14.40
N LYS A 138 16.35 -5.51 14.44
CA LYS A 138 17.69 -4.99 14.11
C LYS A 138 17.78 -4.47 12.67
N GLU A 139 17.07 -5.09 11.73
CA GLU A 139 17.06 -4.62 10.34
C GLU A 139 16.28 -3.31 10.18
N ILE A 140 15.17 -3.15 10.91
CA ILE A 140 14.43 -1.88 10.95
C ILE A 140 15.32 -0.77 11.55
N GLU A 141 16.01 -1.06 12.66
CA GLU A 141 16.96 -0.15 13.30
C GLU A 141 18.10 0.27 12.37
N ALA A 142 18.65 -0.70 11.63
CA ALA A 142 19.69 -0.46 10.63
C ALA A 142 19.17 0.21 9.35
N GLY A 143 17.86 0.45 9.22
CA GLY A 143 17.25 1.05 8.03
C GLY A 143 17.34 0.18 6.78
N VAL A 144 17.37 -1.14 6.94
CA VAL A 144 17.46 -2.10 5.83
C VAL A 144 16.15 -2.08 5.03
N ASP A 145 16.25 -1.78 3.74
CA ASP A 145 15.12 -1.91 2.82
C ASP A 145 14.92 -3.38 2.41
N MET A 146 14.14 -4.11 3.22
CA MET A 146 13.89 -5.53 2.97
C MET A 146 13.26 -5.80 1.59
N HIS A 147 12.44 -4.87 1.08
CA HIS A 147 11.76 -5.03 -0.20
C HIS A 147 12.76 -4.94 -1.35
N HIS A 148 13.70 -4.01 -1.25
CA HIS A 148 14.78 -3.87 -2.22
C HIS A 148 15.76 -5.05 -2.17
N VAL A 149 16.12 -5.51 -0.97
CA VAL A 149 16.97 -6.69 -0.77
C VAL A 149 16.33 -7.94 -1.38
N LEU A 150 15.04 -8.18 -1.11
CA LEU A 150 14.32 -9.32 -1.66
C LEU A 150 14.07 -9.19 -3.16
N SER A 151 13.85 -7.98 -3.69
CA SER A 151 13.68 -7.74 -5.13
C SER A 151 14.90 -8.22 -5.91
N LYS A 152 16.10 -7.91 -5.42
CA LYS A 152 17.37 -8.38 -6.00
C LYS A 152 17.47 -9.92 -5.98
N LYS A 153 17.07 -10.57 -4.89
CA LYS A 153 17.09 -12.04 -4.78
C LYS A 153 16.07 -12.70 -5.72
N ILE A 154 14.83 -12.23 -5.70
CA ILE A 154 13.71 -12.73 -6.50
C ILE A 154 14.03 -12.67 -7.99
N PHE A 155 14.51 -11.52 -8.45
CA PHE A 155 14.76 -11.28 -9.86
C PHE A 155 16.22 -11.51 -10.29
N LEU A 156 17.08 -12.01 -9.38
CA LEU A 156 18.52 -12.24 -9.63
C LEU A 156 19.23 -10.99 -10.17
N LEU A 157 18.92 -9.82 -9.60
CA LEU A 157 19.38 -8.50 -10.03
C LEU A 157 20.51 -7.97 -9.13
N ASN A 158 21.38 -7.15 -9.71
CA ASN A 158 22.30 -6.30 -8.95
C ASN A 158 21.68 -4.92 -8.64
N GLU A 159 22.39 -4.09 -7.87
CA GLU A 159 21.95 -2.74 -7.48
C GLU A 159 21.62 -1.81 -8.67
N LYS A 160 22.35 -1.97 -9.78
CA LYS A 160 22.18 -1.15 -10.97
C LYS A 160 20.99 -1.58 -11.82
N GLN A 161 20.46 -2.78 -11.61
CA GLN A 161 19.40 -3.38 -12.44
C GLN A 161 17.99 -3.22 -11.88
N THR A 162 17.85 -3.12 -10.56
CA THR A 162 16.54 -3.05 -9.88
C THR A 162 15.84 -1.69 -10.09
N THR A 163 14.53 -1.73 -10.33
CA THR A 163 13.67 -0.56 -10.55
C THR A 163 12.72 -0.33 -9.39
N LYS A 164 12.13 0.89 -9.31
CA LYS A 164 11.10 1.20 -8.31
C LYS A 164 9.89 0.27 -8.44
N ASP A 165 9.52 -0.10 -9.67
CA ASP A 165 8.39 -1.01 -9.92
C ASP A 165 8.67 -2.42 -9.42
N LEU A 166 9.88 -2.96 -9.63
CA LEU A 166 10.23 -4.30 -9.14
C LEU A 166 10.28 -4.36 -7.60
N ARG A 167 10.81 -3.32 -6.96
CA ARG A 167 10.74 -3.16 -5.50
C ARG A 167 9.27 -3.10 -5.05
N PHE A 168 8.45 -2.33 -5.75
CA PHE A 168 7.03 -2.18 -5.45
C PHE A 168 6.28 -3.52 -5.53
N TYR A 169 6.44 -4.28 -6.60
CA TYR A 169 5.79 -5.59 -6.74
C TYR A 169 6.35 -6.61 -5.75
N THR A 170 7.65 -6.58 -5.45
CA THR A 170 8.22 -7.39 -4.37
C THR A 170 7.54 -7.13 -3.03
N LYS A 171 7.35 -5.85 -2.67
CA LYS A 171 6.62 -5.47 -1.45
C LYS A 171 5.21 -6.07 -1.42
N ASN A 172 4.44 -5.88 -2.49
CA ASN A 172 3.00 -6.18 -2.49
C ASN A 172 2.64 -7.62 -2.90
N GLN A 173 3.54 -8.35 -3.56
CA GLN A 173 3.27 -9.68 -4.11
C GLN A 173 4.16 -10.78 -3.52
N PHE A 174 5.18 -10.41 -2.75
CA PHE A 174 5.97 -11.35 -1.96
C PHE A 174 5.94 -10.96 -0.47
N VAL A 175 6.60 -9.87 -0.07
CA VAL A 175 6.85 -9.55 1.35
C VAL A 175 5.58 -9.45 2.20
N PHE A 176 4.64 -8.59 1.82
CA PHE A 176 3.39 -8.47 2.57
C PHE A 176 2.52 -9.73 2.49
N PRO A 177 2.32 -10.36 1.31
CA PRO A 177 1.67 -11.65 1.25
C PRO A 177 2.29 -12.72 2.16
N GLU A 178 3.61 -12.84 2.23
CA GLU A 178 4.32 -13.77 3.13
C GLU A 178 3.96 -13.48 4.59
N PHE A 179 4.07 -12.22 5.04
CA PHE A 179 3.65 -11.81 6.39
C PHE A 179 2.17 -12.10 6.67
N TYR A 180 1.32 -12.06 5.64
CA TYR A 180 -0.12 -12.31 5.75
C TYR A 180 -0.51 -13.76 5.44
N GLY A 181 0.42 -14.72 5.48
CA GLY A 181 0.11 -16.15 5.36
C GLY A 181 -0.23 -16.62 3.94
N SER A 182 0.27 -15.92 2.92
CA SER A 182 0.39 -16.47 1.57
C SER A 182 1.50 -17.54 1.51
N TYR A 183 1.71 -18.10 0.33
CA TYR A 183 2.74 -19.11 0.09
C TYR A 183 3.36 -18.95 -1.31
N TYR A 184 4.58 -19.47 -1.47
CA TYR A 184 5.47 -19.27 -2.60
C TYR A 184 4.83 -19.44 -3.98
N LYS A 185 3.96 -20.44 -4.21
CA LYS A 185 3.38 -20.65 -5.55
C LYS A 185 2.46 -19.49 -5.95
N LYS A 186 1.66 -18.99 -5.01
CA LYS A 186 0.77 -17.86 -5.26
C LYS A 186 1.59 -16.58 -5.47
N CYS A 187 2.63 -16.39 -4.68
CA CYS A 187 3.55 -15.26 -4.83
C CYS A 187 4.27 -15.32 -6.20
N ALA A 188 4.79 -16.48 -6.59
CA ALA A 188 5.44 -16.70 -7.88
C ALA A 188 4.52 -16.42 -9.07
N TYR A 189 3.26 -16.89 -9.01
CA TYR A 189 2.27 -16.59 -10.05
C TYR A 189 2.03 -15.08 -10.21
N ASN A 190 1.76 -14.37 -9.11
CA ASN A 190 1.50 -12.93 -9.14
C ASN A 190 2.72 -12.15 -9.66
N LEU A 191 3.92 -12.50 -9.17
CA LEU A 191 5.18 -11.88 -9.61
C LEU A 191 5.43 -12.14 -11.09
N GLN A 192 5.18 -13.35 -11.57
CA GLN A 192 5.31 -13.66 -12.99
C GLN A 192 4.37 -12.78 -13.84
N GLU A 193 3.10 -12.76 -13.46
CA GLU A 193 2.04 -12.01 -14.16
C GLU A 193 2.35 -10.51 -14.26
N ASN A 194 2.85 -9.91 -13.17
CA ASN A 194 3.01 -8.46 -13.09
C ASN A 194 4.41 -7.95 -13.41
N CYS A 195 5.44 -8.81 -13.29
CA CYS A 195 6.83 -8.36 -13.39
C CYS A 195 7.57 -8.84 -14.64
N TYR A 196 7.15 -9.92 -15.31
CA TYR A 196 7.94 -10.52 -16.40
C TYR A 196 8.12 -9.60 -17.61
N GLU A 197 7.11 -8.78 -17.90
CA GLU A 197 7.12 -7.81 -18.99
C GLU A 197 7.65 -6.44 -18.58
N LEU A 198 7.99 -6.26 -17.29
CA LEU A 198 8.71 -5.07 -16.85
C LEU A 198 10.17 -5.14 -17.29
N GLU A 199 10.77 -3.98 -17.42
CA GLU A 199 12.18 -3.84 -17.76
C GLU A 199 13.01 -3.58 -16.50
N THR A 200 14.22 -4.12 -16.51
CA THR A 200 15.29 -3.68 -15.61
C THR A 200 15.72 -2.26 -15.96
N LYS A 201 16.52 -1.61 -15.11
CA LYS A 201 17.11 -0.30 -15.44
C LYS A 201 17.98 -0.32 -16.72
N GLU A 202 18.42 -1.49 -17.15
CA GLU A 202 19.23 -1.70 -18.36
C GLU A 202 18.35 -1.94 -19.61
N GLY A 203 17.02 -1.87 -19.50
CA GLY A 203 16.09 -2.05 -20.62
C GLY A 203 15.83 -3.51 -21.00
N VAL A 204 16.36 -4.47 -20.24
CA VAL A 204 16.12 -5.91 -20.46
C VAL A 204 14.85 -6.33 -19.75
N LYS A 205 13.97 -7.06 -20.43
CA LYS A 205 12.77 -7.63 -19.79
C LYS A 205 13.17 -8.61 -18.69
N VAL A 206 12.49 -8.54 -17.54
CA VAL A 206 12.75 -9.43 -16.40
C VAL A 206 12.69 -10.89 -16.80
N LYS A 207 11.74 -11.29 -17.66
CA LYS A 207 11.65 -12.65 -18.19
C LYS A 207 12.91 -13.11 -18.93
N GLU A 208 13.49 -12.22 -19.75
CA GLU A 208 14.69 -12.52 -20.53
C GLU A 208 15.91 -12.59 -19.62
N HIS A 209 16.05 -11.63 -18.71
CA HIS A 209 17.10 -11.63 -17.68
C HIS A 209 17.07 -12.91 -16.84
N LEU A 210 15.90 -13.32 -16.34
CA LEU A 210 15.75 -14.55 -15.56
C LEU A 210 16.13 -15.81 -16.36
N LYS A 211 15.78 -15.85 -17.65
CA LYS A 211 16.15 -16.93 -18.56
C LYS A 211 17.67 -17.03 -18.72
N ASP A 212 18.35 -15.90 -18.85
CA ASP A 212 19.82 -15.83 -18.95
C ASP A 212 20.50 -16.24 -17.63
N LYS A 213 19.84 -16.01 -16.49
CA LYS A 213 20.27 -16.49 -15.17
C LYS A 213 19.90 -17.95 -14.88
N GLY A 214 19.31 -18.67 -15.84
CA GLY A 214 19.01 -20.10 -15.75
C GLY A 214 17.57 -20.46 -15.38
N ILE A 215 16.71 -19.49 -15.09
CA ILE A 215 15.28 -19.71 -14.83
C ILE A 215 14.50 -19.67 -16.15
N LYS A 216 14.40 -20.83 -16.81
CA LYS A 216 13.85 -20.94 -18.19
C LYS A 216 12.35 -21.23 -18.24
N THR A 217 11.77 -21.74 -17.16
CA THR A 217 10.37 -22.16 -17.09
C THR A 217 9.67 -21.53 -15.90
N PHE A 218 8.34 -21.50 -15.92
CA PHE A 218 7.58 -21.06 -14.74
C PHE A 218 7.81 -21.98 -13.55
N ASP A 219 7.86 -23.30 -13.75
CA ASP A 219 8.16 -24.25 -12.67
C ASP A 219 9.53 -23.97 -12.04
N GLY A 220 10.55 -23.66 -12.86
CA GLY A 220 11.85 -23.24 -12.35
C GLY A 220 11.81 -21.93 -11.55
N PHE A 221 10.91 -21.00 -11.92
CA PHE A 221 10.69 -19.78 -11.13
C PHE A 221 9.98 -20.09 -9.82
N VAL A 222 8.98 -20.98 -9.82
CA VAL A 222 8.30 -21.44 -8.60
C VAL A 222 9.29 -22.10 -7.63
N GLU A 223 10.18 -22.96 -8.12
CA GLU A 223 11.25 -23.58 -7.30
C GLU A 223 12.22 -22.53 -6.74
N HIS A 224 12.56 -21.50 -7.53
CA HIS A 224 13.39 -20.39 -7.07
C HIS A 224 12.72 -19.58 -5.96
N ILE A 225 11.45 -19.21 -6.13
CA ILE A 225 10.68 -18.50 -5.10
C ILE A 225 10.51 -19.36 -3.85
N GLN A 226 10.36 -20.68 -3.97
CA GLN A 226 10.31 -21.59 -2.82
C GLN A 226 11.60 -21.55 -2.00
N LYS A 227 12.77 -21.49 -2.64
CA LYS A 227 14.06 -21.35 -1.95
C LYS A 227 14.15 -20.00 -1.24
N ILE A 228 13.70 -18.92 -1.88
CA ILE A 228 13.70 -17.59 -1.27
C ILE A 228 12.76 -17.52 -0.07
N GLU A 229 11.55 -18.10 -0.16
CA GLU A 229 10.61 -18.21 0.96
C GLU A 229 11.23 -18.99 2.12
N LYS A 230 11.89 -20.12 1.83
CA LYS A 230 12.60 -20.89 2.84
C LYS A 230 13.69 -20.07 3.52
N ASP A 231 14.59 -19.42 2.77
CA ASP A 231 15.65 -18.57 3.34
C ASP A 231 15.06 -17.39 4.14
N PHE A 232 13.91 -16.86 3.71
CA PHE A 232 13.20 -15.78 4.38
C PHE A 232 12.71 -16.24 5.76
N TRP A 233 12.04 -17.39 5.85
CA TRP A 233 11.54 -17.91 7.12
C TRP A 233 12.62 -18.53 8.00
N GLU A 234 13.72 -19.04 7.45
CA GLU A 234 14.91 -19.40 8.25
C GLU A 234 15.50 -18.17 8.96
N LYS A 235 15.56 -17.04 8.24
CA LYS A 235 16.05 -15.78 8.79
C LYS A 235 15.10 -15.20 9.85
N TYR A 236 13.79 -15.17 9.57
CA TYR A 236 12.75 -14.63 10.46
C TYR A 236 11.95 -15.76 11.14
N HIS A 237 12.65 -16.77 11.66
CA HIS A 237 12.03 -17.97 12.22
C HIS A 237 11.16 -17.66 13.44
N VAL A 238 11.52 -16.64 14.24
CA VAL A 238 10.71 -16.20 15.39
C VAL A 238 9.37 -15.64 14.91
N TYR A 239 9.37 -14.87 13.81
CA TYR A 239 8.13 -14.45 13.17
C TYR A 239 7.31 -15.64 12.66
N ASP A 240 7.96 -16.63 12.04
CA ASP A 240 7.27 -17.81 11.52
C ASP A 240 6.56 -18.60 12.63
N GLU A 241 7.29 -18.89 13.70
CA GLU A 241 6.75 -19.53 14.92
C GLU A 241 5.61 -18.71 15.54
N TRP A 242 5.73 -17.37 15.54
CA TRP A 242 4.67 -16.49 16.02
C TRP A 242 3.38 -16.66 15.22
N LYS A 243 3.44 -16.78 13.88
CA LYS A 243 2.24 -16.99 13.05
C LYS A 243 1.53 -18.27 13.44
N GLU A 244 2.27 -19.36 13.62
CA GLU A 244 1.71 -20.66 14.02
C GLU A 244 1.06 -20.58 15.40
N LYS A 245 1.76 -20.01 16.38
CA LYS A 245 1.24 -19.80 17.73
C LYS A 245 -0.04 -18.97 17.70
N ARG A 246 -0.09 -17.91 16.90
CA ARG A 246 -1.26 -17.04 16.75
C ARG A 246 -2.46 -17.79 16.19
N ILE A 247 -2.26 -18.66 15.21
CA ILE A 247 -3.31 -19.54 14.66
C ILE A 247 -3.87 -20.45 15.76
N LEU A 248 -3.00 -21.11 16.53
CA LEU A 248 -3.41 -21.98 17.63
C LEU A 248 -4.13 -21.24 18.75
N GLU A 249 -3.67 -20.03 19.10
CA GLU A 249 -4.35 -19.18 20.08
C GLU A 249 -5.75 -18.77 19.62
N TYR A 250 -5.89 -18.38 18.35
CA TYR A 250 -7.19 -18.03 17.78
C TYR A 250 -8.14 -19.22 17.74
N GLN A 251 -7.67 -20.42 17.40
CA GLN A 251 -8.49 -21.64 17.47
C GLN A 251 -9.03 -21.91 18.88
N LYS A 252 -8.29 -21.52 19.93
CA LYS A 252 -8.71 -21.67 21.33
C LYS A 252 -9.64 -20.55 21.80
N LYS A 253 -9.33 -19.30 21.45
CA LYS A 253 -10.01 -18.09 21.96
C LYS A 253 -11.19 -17.64 21.10
N GLY A 254 -11.13 -17.88 19.79
CA GLY A 254 -12.11 -17.40 18.81
C GLY A 254 -11.94 -15.92 18.40
N TYR A 255 -10.87 -15.25 18.84
CA TYR A 255 -10.60 -13.84 18.54
C TYR A 255 -9.10 -13.50 18.55
N VAL A 256 -8.77 -12.33 18.01
CA VAL A 256 -7.46 -11.68 18.11
C VAL A 256 -7.58 -10.28 18.70
N ASP A 257 -6.62 -9.94 19.56
CA ASP A 257 -6.48 -8.62 20.18
C ASP A 257 -5.38 -7.81 19.47
N THR A 258 -5.50 -6.48 19.51
CA THR A 258 -4.52 -5.51 18.99
C THR A 258 -3.86 -4.73 20.13
N PHE A 259 -2.73 -4.08 19.86
CA PHE A 259 -2.01 -3.26 20.87
C PHE A 259 -2.85 -2.11 21.44
N PHE A 260 -3.76 -1.54 20.65
CA PHE A 260 -4.70 -0.51 21.10
C PHE A 260 -5.98 -1.09 21.73
N GLY A 261 -5.97 -2.36 22.15
CA GLY A 261 -7.07 -2.98 22.90
C GLY A 261 -8.29 -3.40 22.07
N HIS A 262 -8.21 -3.36 20.74
CA HIS A 262 -9.31 -3.78 19.88
C HIS A 262 -9.36 -5.30 19.74
N ARG A 263 -10.56 -5.88 19.69
CA ARG A 263 -10.77 -7.34 19.56
C ARG A 263 -11.57 -7.69 18.32
N ARG A 264 -11.00 -8.52 17.44
CA ARG A 264 -11.72 -9.11 16.30
C ARG A 264 -11.96 -10.60 16.50
N GLY A 265 -13.24 -10.98 16.62
CA GLY A 265 -13.69 -12.37 16.67
C GLY A 265 -14.43 -12.84 15.42
N GLY A 266 -15.02 -14.03 15.50
CA GLY A 266 -15.75 -14.69 14.41
C GLY A 266 -14.83 -15.43 13.45
N PHE A 267 -15.38 -16.02 12.38
CA PHE A 267 -14.59 -16.78 11.40
C PHE A 267 -13.62 -15.89 10.62
N LEU A 268 -12.32 -16.14 10.76
CA LEU A 268 -11.22 -15.45 10.08
C LEU A 268 -10.42 -16.44 9.25
N THR A 269 -10.07 -16.05 8.02
CA THR A 269 -9.04 -16.77 7.27
C THR A 269 -7.66 -16.52 7.88
N ASN A 270 -6.67 -17.37 7.61
CA ASN A 270 -5.29 -17.14 8.08
C ASN A 270 -4.78 -15.74 7.70
N ASN A 271 -5.08 -15.28 6.49
CA ASN A 271 -4.70 -13.92 6.06
C ASN A 271 -5.38 -12.84 6.91
N GLN A 272 -6.67 -12.97 7.20
CA GLN A 272 -7.35 -12.01 8.06
C GLN A 272 -6.82 -12.05 9.49
N LEU A 273 -6.48 -13.24 9.98
CA LEU A 273 -5.96 -13.46 11.32
C LEU A 273 -4.61 -12.78 11.53
N LEU A 274 -3.69 -12.95 10.57
CA LEU A 274 -2.34 -12.39 10.65
C LEU A 274 -2.31 -10.90 10.28
N ASN A 275 -3.12 -10.47 9.31
CA ASN A 275 -3.09 -9.11 8.81
C ASN A 275 -3.86 -8.12 9.69
N THR A 276 -5.01 -8.51 10.25
CA THR A 276 -5.85 -7.55 11.00
C THR A 276 -5.12 -6.87 12.15
N PRO A 277 -4.39 -7.60 13.02
CA PRO A 277 -3.70 -6.97 14.14
C PRO A 277 -2.67 -5.93 13.67
N ASN A 278 -1.91 -6.25 12.62
CA ASN A 278 -0.91 -5.35 12.03
C ASN A 278 -1.57 -4.08 11.47
N GLN A 279 -2.58 -4.23 10.59
CA GLN A 279 -3.27 -3.10 9.96
C GLN A 279 -4.05 -2.24 10.96
N ALA A 280 -4.70 -2.87 11.94
CA ALA A 280 -5.43 -2.15 12.97
C ALA A 280 -4.46 -1.34 13.83
N THR A 281 -3.35 -1.93 14.29
CA THR A 281 -2.35 -1.22 15.08
C THR A 281 -1.73 -0.07 14.29
N ALA A 282 -1.35 -0.29 13.03
CA ALA A 282 -0.77 0.75 12.18
C ALA A 282 -1.74 1.94 12.00
N PHE A 283 -3.03 1.66 11.80
CA PHE A 283 -4.03 2.72 11.69
C PHE A 283 -4.25 3.48 13.01
N HIS A 284 -4.37 2.78 14.14
CA HIS A 284 -4.63 3.45 15.43
C HIS A 284 -3.43 4.24 15.93
N TRP A 285 -2.23 3.80 15.59
CA TRP A 285 -1.02 4.57 15.77
C TRP A 285 -1.12 5.89 15.02
N LEU A 286 -1.42 5.86 13.72
CA LEU A 286 -1.59 7.08 12.94
C LEU A 286 -2.75 7.95 13.45
N LEU A 287 -3.84 7.33 13.90
CA LEU A 287 -4.97 8.04 14.50
C LEU A 287 -4.58 8.72 15.81
N TRP A 288 -3.76 8.08 16.64
CA TRP A 288 -3.20 8.69 17.84
C TRP A 288 -2.36 9.92 17.47
N SER A 289 -1.45 9.79 16.50
CA SER A 289 -0.64 10.92 16.03
C SER A 289 -1.49 12.04 15.43
N PHE A 290 -2.55 11.70 14.70
CA PHE A 290 -3.52 12.67 14.19
C PHE A 290 -4.17 13.45 15.34
N ILE A 291 -4.63 12.77 16.39
CA ILE A 291 -5.29 13.40 17.55
C ILE A 291 -4.32 14.32 18.27
N GLU A 292 -3.12 13.85 18.59
CA GLU A 292 -2.11 14.63 19.30
C GLU A 292 -1.67 15.86 18.50
N LEU A 293 -1.39 15.70 17.21
CA LEU A 293 -1.02 16.82 16.34
C LEU A 293 -2.19 17.80 16.18
N ASN A 294 -3.43 17.31 16.09
CA ASN A 294 -4.61 18.17 16.04
C ASN A 294 -4.77 19.01 17.31
N GLU A 295 -4.46 18.48 18.49
CA GLU A 295 -4.48 19.27 19.73
C GLU A 295 -3.42 20.37 19.72
N VAL A 296 -2.20 20.09 19.23
CA VAL A 296 -1.14 21.11 19.10
C VAL A 296 -1.52 22.20 18.11
N LEU A 297 -2.07 21.83 16.95
CA LEU A 297 -2.43 22.78 15.89
C LEU A 297 -3.65 23.65 16.20
N LYS A 298 -4.39 23.41 17.30
CA LYS A 298 -5.52 24.28 17.69
C LYS A 298 -5.13 25.73 17.96
N SER A 299 -3.88 25.99 18.32
CA SER A 299 -3.35 27.34 18.54
C SER A 299 -2.68 27.95 17.31
N TRP A 300 -2.78 27.30 16.15
CA TRP A 300 -2.09 27.63 14.90
C TRP A 300 -3.12 27.90 13.81
N ASP A 301 -2.70 28.59 12.75
CA ASP A 301 -3.56 28.81 11.58
C ASP A 301 -3.52 27.63 10.58
N SER A 302 -2.49 26.78 10.64
CA SER A 302 -2.37 25.53 9.90
C SER A 302 -3.34 24.46 10.41
N ASN A 303 -3.86 23.61 9.51
CA ASN A 303 -4.90 22.64 9.86
C ASN A 303 -4.58 21.23 9.34
N LEU A 304 -4.89 20.21 10.15
CA LEU A 304 -5.03 18.85 9.64
C LEU A 304 -6.30 18.71 8.80
N ILE A 305 -6.15 18.19 7.57
CA ILE A 305 -7.25 18.02 6.62
C ILE A 305 -7.79 16.59 6.65
N ALA A 306 -6.89 15.61 6.59
CA ALA A 306 -7.27 14.24 6.34
C ALA A 306 -6.22 13.23 6.81
N GLN A 307 -6.69 12.01 7.02
CA GLN A 307 -5.89 10.82 7.20
C GLN A 307 -6.15 9.89 6.01
N ILE A 308 -5.11 9.52 5.26
CA ILE A 308 -5.21 8.64 4.10
C ILE A 308 -4.19 7.52 4.24
N HIS A 309 -4.68 6.31 4.48
CA HIS A 309 -3.82 5.13 4.71
C HIS A 309 -2.86 5.34 5.89
N ASP A 310 -1.58 5.53 5.63
CA ASP A 310 -0.46 5.79 6.53
C ASP A 310 -0.02 7.27 6.55
N GLU A 311 -0.72 8.13 5.80
CA GLU A 311 -0.38 9.53 5.53
C GLU A 311 -1.34 10.52 6.25
N LEU A 312 -0.77 11.54 6.90
CA LEU A 312 -1.46 12.75 7.35
C LEU A 312 -1.39 13.82 6.28
N ILE A 313 -2.49 14.55 6.04
CA ILE A 313 -2.56 15.66 5.08
C ILE A 313 -2.91 16.96 5.82
N MET A 314 -2.23 18.04 5.47
CA MET A 314 -2.34 19.35 6.13
C MET A 314 -2.52 20.50 5.13
N ASP A 315 -3.25 21.54 5.57
CA ASP A 315 -3.36 22.85 4.95
C ASP A 315 -2.45 23.79 5.75
N LEU A 316 -1.30 24.14 5.17
CA LEU A 316 -0.19 24.77 5.89
C LEU A 316 -0.08 26.26 5.59
N VAL A 317 0.02 27.07 6.65
CA VAL A 317 0.46 28.45 6.53
C VAL A 317 1.97 28.46 6.31
N PRO A 318 2.49 29.15 5.26
CA PRO A 318 3.91 29.10 4.92
C PRO A 318 4.85 29.49 6.07
N ASP A 319 4.46 30.49 6.86
CA ASP A 319 5.26 31.00 7.98
C ASP A 319 5.31 30.03 9.18
N GLU A 320 4.37 29.08 9.26
CA GLU A 320 4.29 28.07 10.32
C GLU A 320 4.93 26.74 9.92
N GLU A 321 5.23 26.53 8.63
CA GLU A 321 5.58 25.23 8.04
C GLU A 321 6.71 24.51 8.80
N GLU A 322 7.80 25.21 9.09
CA GLU A 322 8.97 24.63 9.77
C GLU A 322 8.61 24.07 11.15
N GLU A 323 7.88 24.84 11.94
CA GLU A 323 7.51 24.46 13.30
C GLU A 323 6.42 23.37 13.30
N VAL A 324 5.46 23.41 12.35
CA VAL A 324 4.47 22.33 12.18
C VAL A 324 5.18 21.01 11.92
N TRP A 325 6.22 21.02 11.08
CA TRP A 325 6.95 19.80 10.76
C TRP A 325 7.84 19.30 11.89
N LYS A 326 8.43 20.18 12.70
CA LYS A 326 9.14 19.78 13.93
C LYS A 326 8.21 19.07 14.90
N GLU A 327 7.03 19.63 15.16
CA GLU A 327 6.00 19.03 16.01
C GLU A 327 5.49 17.71 15.41
N THR A 328 5.23 17.68 14.11
CA THR A 328 4.79 16.46 13.41
C THR A 328 5.83 15.35 13.56
N LYS A 329 7.11 15.65 13.36
CA LYS A 329 8.22 14.68 13.49
C LYS A 329 8.32 14.18 14.94
N TYR A 330 8.34 15.09 15.91
CA TYR A 330 8.40 14.72 17.33
C TYR A 330 7.20 13.82 17.71
N ILE A 331 5.97 14.22 17.39
CA ILE A 331 4.76 13.46 17.72
C ILE A 331 4.75 12.09 17.04
N MET A 332 5.04 12.07 15.74
CA MET A 332 4.93 10.84 14.96
C MET A 332 6.07 9.86 15.25
N THR A 333 7.25 10.30 15.64
CA THR A 333 8.42 9.40 15.79
C THR A 333 8.93 9.22 17.22
N GLU A 334 8.77 10.20 18.10
CA GLU A 334 9.35 10.21 19.44
C GLU A 334 8.26 10.10 20.51
N LYS A 335 7.36 11.09 20.59
CA LYS A 335 6.29 11.15 21.61
C LYS A 335 5.43 9.89 21.61
N ILE A 336 5.08 9.35 20.45
CA ILE A 336 4.29 8.11 20.41
C ILE A 336 4.98 6.94 21.09
N ARG A 337 6.31 6.85 21.02
CA ARG A 337 7.08 5.77 21.67
C ARG A 337 7.23 6.02 23.17
N GLU A 338 7.26 7.28 23.58
CA GLU A 338 7.23 7.66 25.00
C GLU A 338 5.90 7.23 25.66
N GLU A 339 4.79 7.41 24.93
CA GLU A 339 3.45 7.05 25.42
C GLU A 339 3.09 5.56 25.22
N HIS A 340 3.79 4.90 24.30
CA HIS A 340 3.57 3.50 23.97
C HIS A 340 4.91 2.74 23.97
N ASP A 341 5.32 2.29 25.15
CA ASP A 341 6.57 1.56 25.40
C ASP A 341 6.71 0.25 24.59
N TRP A 342 5.59 -0.32 24.16
CA TRP A 342 5.52 -1.48 23.27
C TRP A 342 5.93 -1.16 21.82
N ILE A 343 6.12 0.12 21.45
CA ILE A 343 6.73 0.52 20.17
C ILE A 343 8.26 0.47 20.30
N ILE A 344 8.79 -0.74 20.11
CA ILE A 344 10.20 -1.07 20.34
C ILE A 344 11.13 -0.79 19.16
N VAL A 345 10.62 -0.22 18.05
CA VAL A 345 11.41 0.08 16.85
C VAL A 345 11.47 1.59 16.57
N PRO A 346 12.54 2.10 15.95
CA PRO A 346 12.60 3.49 15.53
C PRO A 346 11.62 3.76 14.39
N LEU A 347 11.04 4.94 14.41
CA LEU A 347 10.01 5.36 13.46
C LEU A 347 10.58 6.42 12.53
N LYS A 348 10.11 6.43 11.30
CA LYS A 348 10.50 7.40 10.29
C LYS A 348 9.26 7.89 9.57
N ILE A 349 9.30 9.15 9.18
CA ILE A 349 8.27 9.77 8.34
C ILE A 349 8.92 10.35 7.09
N ASP A 350 8.22 10.25 5.98
CA ASP A 350 8.52 10.95 4.73
C ASP A 350 7.60 12.19 4.66
N ILE A 351 8.19 13.36 4.48
CA ILE A 351 7.44 14.63 4.38
C ILE A 351 7.45 15.11 2.93
N GLU A 352 6.28 15.54 2.46
CA GLU A 352 6.11 16.21 1.17
C GLU A 352 5.30 17.49 1.33
N THR A 353 5.64 18.54 0.57
CA THR A 353 4.93 19.83 0.59
C THR A 353 4.75 20.36 -0.84
N THR A 354 3.81 21.29 -1.03
CA THR A 354 3.67 22.07 -2.27
C THR A 354 4.24 23.48 -2.11
N ASP A 355 4.47 24.16 -3.22
CA ASP A 355 4.51 25.63 -3.21
C ASP A 355 3.16 26.24 -2.82
N VAL A 356 3.16 27.53 -2.50
CA VAL A 356 1.96 28.29 -2.15
C VAL A 356 0.96 28.28 -3.31
N ASP A 357 -0.32 28.07 -2.99
CA ASP A 357 -1.43 28.00 -3.95
C ASP A 357 -1.30 26.90 -5.01
N CYS A 358 -0.35 25.96 -4.84
CA CYS A 358 -0.12 24.88 -5.79
C CYS A 358 -0.91 23.62 -5.41
N SER A 359 -1.36 22.90 -6.44
CA SER A 359 -2.21 21.72 -6.25
C SER A 359 -1.46 20.54 -5.62
N TRP A 360 -2.20 19.61 -5.01
CA TRP A 360 -1.65 18.35 -4.46
C TRP A 360 -0.84 17.55 -5.50
N TYR A 361 -1.07 17.75 -6.79
CA TYR A 361 -0.28 17.08 -7.83
C TYR A 361 1.22 17.43 -7.77
N THR A 362 1.59 18.62 -7.27
CA THR A 362 2.96 19.14 -7.27
C THR A 362 3.67 18.98 -5.93
N LYS A 363 3.21 18.04 -5.08
CA LYS A 363 3.93 17.73 -3.84
C LYS A 363 5.33 17.21 -4.15
N GLU A 364 6.30 17.73 -3.43
CA GLU A 364 7.70 17.32 -3.51
C GLU A 364 8.23 16.98 -2.11
N LYS A 365 9.16 16.02 -2.06
CA LYS A 365 9.81 15.63 -0.81
C LYS A 365 10.68 16.74 -0.28
N ILE A 366 10.65 16.94 1.03
CA ILE A 366 11.51 17.88 1.74
C ILE A 366 12.27 17.19 2.86
N GLU A 367 13.43 17.74 3.22
CA GLU A 367 14.24 17.30 4.36
C GLU A 367 14.05 18.28 5.51
N ILE A 368 13.76 17.75 6.70
CA ILE A 368 13.50 18.51 7.94
C ILE A 368 14.21 17.85 9.11
#